data_AF-A0A0D6AQ75-F1
#
_entry.id   AF-A0A0D6AQ75-F1
#
_cell.length_a   1.000
_cell.length_b   1.000
_cell.length_c   1.000
_cell.angle_alpha   90.00
_cell.angle_beta   90.00
_cell.angle_gamma   90.00
#
_symmetry.space_group_name_H-M   'P 1'
#
loop_
_entity.id
_entity.type
_entity.pdbx_description
1 polymer ?
#
loop_
_entity_poly.entity_id
_entity_poly.type
_entity_poly.pdbx_seq_one_letter_code
_entity_poly.pdbx_strand_id
1 'polypeptide(L)'
;MLNNNRKDEVLNPCLIVEVLSPSTANYDRKDKFYYYRSIPTLKQYLLINQSDYAIENYVKRGENQWLFQENSGQDTLVDLSSIELCFPILDLYTDVSF
;
A
#
# COMPACT_ATOMS: atom_id res chain seq x y z
N MET A 1 -6.90 28.81 4.59
CA MET A 1 -6.86 27.35 4.38
C MET A 1 -5.57 27.04 3.65
N LEU A 2 -4.82 26.03 4.09
CA LEU A 2 -3.43 25.79 3.64
C LEU A 2 -3.30 25.35 2.17
N ASN A 3 -4.40 25.02 1.49
CA ASN A 3 -4.36 24.55 0.12
C ASN A 3 -4.77 25.64 -0.86
N ASN A 4 -3.79 26.07 -1.65
CA ASN A 4 -3.87 27.00 -2.77
C ASN A 4 -4.72 26.46 -3.94
N ASN A 5 -5.94 25.96 -3.68
CA ASN A 5 -6.86 25.40 -4.69
C ASN A 5 -6.31 24.19 -5.47
N ARG A 6 -5.35 23.47 -4.89
CA ARG A 6 -4.82 22.21 -5.43
C ARG A 6 -5.91 21.13 -5.46
N LYS A 7 -6.10 20.50 -6.61
CA LYS A 7 -7.06 19.40 -6.82
C LYS A 7 -6.42 18.01 -6.73
N ASP A 8 -5.10 17.97 -6.57
CA ASP A 8 -4.28 16.77 -6.53
C ASP A 8 -3.99 16.27 -5.10
N GLU A 9 -4.61 16.88 -4.09
CA GLU A 9 -4.51 16.44 -2.70
C GLU A 9 -5.74 15.61 -2.29
N VAL A 10 -5.48 14.39 -1.84
CA VAL A 10 -6.49 13.48 -1.31
C VAL A 10 -6.45 13.50 0.21
N LEU A 11 -7.49 14.03 0.85
CA LEU A 11 -7.55 14.19 2.31
C LEU A 11 -8.18 13.00 3.04
N ASN A 12 -8.81 12.10 2.28
CA ASN A 12 -9.60 10.99 2.78
C ASN A 12 -9.34 9.70 1.98
N PRO A 13 -8.06 9.26 1.85
CA PRO A 13 -7.75 8.05 1.12
C PRO A 13 -8.38 6.82 1.77
N CYS A 14 -8.82 5.88 0.95
CA CYS A 14 -9.23 4.54 1.40
C CYS A 14 -8.13 3.49 1.20
N LEU A 15 -7.21 3.75 0.27
CA LEU A 15 -6.04 2.95 -0.06
C LEU A 15 -4.84 3.89 -0.20
N ILE A 16 -3.70 3.50 0.35
CA ILE A 16 -2.39 4.12 0.09
C ILE A 16 -1.44 3.01 -0.37
N VAL A 17 -0.67 3.29 -1.41
CA VAL A 17 0.28 2.35 -2.02
C VAL A 17 1.66 3.04 -2.06
N GLU A 18 2.67 2.38 -1.51
CA GLU A 18 4.05 2.87 -1.49
C GLU A 18 4.96 1.84 -2.19
N VAL A 19 5.84 2.32 -3.07
CA VAL A 19 6.92 1.51 -3.65
C VAL A 19 8.16 1.72 -2.80
N LEU A 20 8.65 0.64 -2.19
CA LEU A 20 9.80 0.69 -1.29
C LEU A 20 11.07 0.95 -2.10
N SER A 21 11.81 1.99 -1.74
CA SER A 21 13.17 2.16 -2.25
C SER A 21 14.17 1.41 -1.35
N PRO A 22 15.34 0.98 -1.87
CA PRO A 22 16.33 0.24 -1.09
C PRO A 22 16.89 1.06 0.08
N SER A 23 16.85 2.40 -0.04
CA SER A 23 17.31 3.32 1.00
C SER A 23 16.23 3.67 2.03
N THR A 24 14.94 3.49 1.73
CA THR A 24 13.82 3.90 2.61
C THR A 24 12.99 2.73 3.17
N ALA A 25 13.29 1.49 2.78
CA ALA A 25 12.50 0.32 3.16
C ALA A 25 12.26 0.15 4.68
N ASN A 26 13.22 0.55 5.53
CA ASN A 26 13.05 0.53 6.98
C ASN A 26 12.21 1.70 7.52
N TYR A 27 12.23 2.84 6.83
CA TYR A 27 11.50 4.06 7.21
C TYR A 27 10.01 3.95 6.83
N ASP A 28 9.71 3.49 5.61
CA ASP A 28 8.34 3.34 5.09
C ASP A 28 7.51 2.34 5.91
N ARG A 29 8.17 1.31 6.47
CA ARG A 29 7.54 0.27 7.28
C ARG A 29 7.08 0.74 8.66
N LYS A 30 7.75 1.74 9.27
CA LYS A 30 7.49 2.12 10.67
C LYS A 30 6.78 3.47 10.79
N ASP A 31 7.38 4.52 10.24
CA ASP A 31 6.95 5.88 10.59
C ASP A 31 5.71 6.27 9.78
N LYS A 32 5.75 6.09 8.45
CA LYS A 32 4.61 6.40 7.57
C LYS A 32 3.36 5.62 7.94
N PHE A 33 3.47 4.30 8.10
CA PHE A 33 2.33 3.47 8.49
C PHE A 33 1.73 3.91 9.84
N TYR A 34 2.57 4.25 10.82
CA TYR A 34 2.10 4.76 12.11
C TYR A 34 1.26 6.03 11.97
N TYR A 35 1.65 6.96 11.11
CA TYR A 35 0.86 8.16 10.83
C TYR A 35 -0.40 7.85 10.03
N TYR A 36 -0.28 7.10 8.94
CA TYR A 36 -1.40 6.86 8.02
C TYR A 36 -2.51 6.01 8.61
N ARG A 37 -2.20 5.03 9.48
CA ARG A 37 -3.22 4.20 10.12
C ARG A 37 -4.20 4.99 11.01
N SER A 38 -3.85 6.22 11.39
CA SER A 38 -4.73 7.14 12.13
C SER A 38 -5.80 7.79 11.24
N ILE A 39 -5.65 7.76 9.92
CA ILE A 39 -6.64 8.30 8.98
C ILE A 39 -7.92 7.46 9.06
N PRO A 40 -9.09 8.06 9.40
CA PRO A 40 -10.31 7.30 9.64
C PRO A 40 -10.79 6.51 8.42
N THR A 41 -10.65 7.09 7.23
CA THR A 41 -11.11 6.52 5.95
C THR A 41 -10.18 5.47 5.38
N LEU A 42 -8.94 5.38 5.85
CA LEU A 42 -7.97 4.41 5.35
C LEU A 42 -8.43 3.00 5.72
N LYS A 43 -8.59 2.16 4.70
CA LYS A 43 -9.01 0.77 4.82
C LYS A 43 -7.88 -0.20 4.50
N GLN A 44 -6.91 0.22 3.68
CA GLN A 44 -5.85 -0.64 3.20
C GLN A 44 -4.56 0.14 2.95
N TYR A 45 -3.42 -0.45 3.29
CA TYR A 45 -2.08 0.11 3.06
C TYR A 45 -1.19 -0.96 2.43
N LEU A 46 -0.58 -0.64 1.29
CA LEU A 46 0.19 -1.58 0.48
C LEU A 46 1.64 -1.10 0.36
N LEU A 47 2.60 -1.98 0.63
CA LEU A 47 4.02 -1.74 0.35
C LEU A 47 4.48 -2.71 -0.74
N ILE A 48 5.06 -2.17 -1.81
CA ILE A 48 5.53 -2.93 -2.96
C ILE A 48 7.06 -2.97 -2.92
N ASN A 49 7.66 -4.16 -2.94
CA ASN A 49 9.10 -4.31 -3.08
C ASN A 49 9.50 -4.08 -4.55
N GLN A 50 10.48 -3.21 -4.80
CA GLN A 50 10.95 -2.94 -6.16
C GLN A 50 12.02 -3.92 -6.67
N SER A 51 12.48 -4.87 -5.86
CA SER A 51 13.57 -5.79 -6.18
C SER A 51 13.17 -7.27 -6.28
N ASP A 52 11.91 -7.60 -5.97
CA ASP A 52 11.36 -8.95 -6.07
C ASP A 52 9.83 -8.88 -6.13
N TYR A 53 9.19 -9.98 -6.52
CA TYR A 53 7.73 -10.16 -6.47
C TYR A 53 7.26 -10.31 -5.02
N ALA A 54 7.23 -9.22 -4.27
CA ALA A 54 6.86 -9.21 -2.87
C ALA A 54 6.07 -7.95 -2.49
N ILE A 55 4.94 -8.14 -1.84
CA ILE A 55 4.03 -7.10 -1.39
C ILE A 55 3.63 -7.36 0.06
N GLU A 56 3.68 -6.32 0.88
CA GLU A 56 3.09 -6.30 2.21
C GLU A 56 1.74 -5.58 2.15
N ASN A 57 0.67 -6.27 2.59
CA ASN A 57 -0.69 -5.74 2.57
C ASN A 57 -1.25 -5.66 3.99
N TYR A 58 -1.63 -4.46 4.42
CA TYR A 58 -2.25 -4.19 5.70
C TYR A 58 -3.72 -3.83 5.48
N VAL A 59 -4.64 -4.67 5.96
CA VAL A 59 -6.09 -4.47 5.80
C VAL A 59 -6.73 -4.17 7.15
N LYS A 60 -7.46 -3.05 7.25
CA LYS A 60 -8.16 -2.67 8.48
C LYS A 60 -9.34 -3.62 8.73
N ARG A 61 -9.40 -4.20 9.93
CA ARG A 61 -10.47 -5.13 10.36
C ARG A 61 -11.34 -4.57 11.49
N GLY A 62 -10.91 -3.47 12.09
CA GLY A 62 -11.60 -2.81 13.19
C GLY A 62 -10.82 -1.59 13.68
N GLU A 63 -11.26 -1.00 14.78
CA GLU A 63 -10.54 0.10 15.41
C GLU A 63 -9.15 -0.38 15.87
N ASN A 64 -8.10 0.28 15.38
CA ASN A 64 -6.69 -0.08 15.65
C ASN A 64 -6.32 -1.54 15.33
N GLN A 65 -7.11 -2.24 14.50
CA GLN A 65 -6.89 -3.62 14.11
C GLN A 65 -6.56 -3.70 12.62
N TRP A 66 -5.38 -4.22 12.32
CA TRP A 66 -4.87 -4.40 10.97
C TRP A 66 -4.40 -5.84 10.78
N LEU A 67 -4.92 -6.49 9.74
CA LEU A 67 -4.43 -7.78 9.29
C LEU A 67 -3.24 -7.53 8.36
N PHE A 68 -2.08 -8.09 8.71
CA PHE A 68 -0.92 -8.14 7.85
C PHE A 68 -0.97 -9.40 6.98
N GLN A 69 -0.71 -9.24 5.68
CA GLN A 69 -0.59 -10.32 4.72
C GLN A 69 0.66 -10.08 3.88
N GLU A 70 1.48 -11.10 3.72
CA GLU A 70 2.61 -11.09 2.80
C GLU A 70 2.24 -11.90 1.56
N ASN A 71 2.37 -11.24 0.40
CA ASN A 71 2.03 -11.78 -0.91
C ASN A 71 3.31 -11.83 -1.73
N SER A 72 3.80 -13.02 -2.05
CA SER A 72 5.09 -13.18 -2.74
C SER A 72 5.06 -14.26 -3.83
N GLY A 73 5.97 -14.13 -4.80
CA GLY A 73 6.06 -15.05 -5.94
C GLY A 73 5.12 -14.71 -7.10
N GLN A 74 5.45 -15.19 -8.29
CA GLN A 74 4.82 -14.79 -9.56
C GLN A 74 3.37 -15.23 -9.72
N ASP A 75 2.97 -16.34 -9.10
CA ASP A 75 1.61 -16.89 -9.20
C ASP A 75 0.62 -16.24 -8.21
N THR A 76 1.04 -15.19 -7.51
CA THR A 76 0.26 -14.55 -6.46
C THR A 76 -0.76 -13.56 -7.01
N LEU A 77 -1.96 -13.56 -6.41
CA LEU A 77 -2.99 -12.56 -6.64
C LEU A 77 -2.90 -11.46 -5.57
N VAL A 78 -2.91 -10.21 -6.02
CA VAL A 78 -3.00 -9.03 -5.16
C VAL A 78 -4.47 -8.70 -4.94
N ASP A 79 -4.94 -8.79 -3.71
CA ASP A 79 -6.30 -8.40 -3.32
C ASP A 79 -6.33 -7.00 -2.71
N LEU A 80 -6.97 -6.07 -3.41
CA LEU A 80 -7.28 -4.72 -2.96
C LEU A 80 -8.77 -4.60 -2.63
N SER A 81 -9.22 -5.40 -1.66
CA SER A 81 -10.60 -5.43 -1.17
C SER A 81 -11.19 -4.07 -0.80
N SER A 82 -10.37 -3.07 -0.45
CA SER A 82 -10.83 -1.70 -0.20
C SER A 82 -11.46 -1.01 -1.42
N ILE A 83 -11.15 -1.47 -2.63
CA ILE A 83 -11.62 -0.94 -3.92
C ILE A 83 -12.16 -2.03 -4.86
N GLU A 84 -12.46 -3.22 -4.34
CA GLU A 84 -13.04 -4.34 -5.09
C GLU A 84 -12.20 -4.77 -6.32
N LEU A 85 -10.87 -4.70 -6.19
CA LEU A 85 -9.94 -5.03 -7.26
C LEU A 85 -9.05 -6.21 -6.86
N CYS A 86 -8.94 -7.20 -7.75
CA CYS A 86 -8.02 -8.32 -7.60
C CYS A 86 -7.32 -8.58 -8.95
N PHE A 87 -6.00 -8.74 -8.92
CA PHE A 87 -5.19 -8.89 -10.13
C PHE A 87 -3.92 -9.72 -9.87
N PRO A 88 -3.34 -10.39 -10.88
CA PRO A 88 -2.04 -11.04 -10.77
C PRO A 88 -0.93 -10.05 -10.42
N ILE A 89 -0.01 -10.44 -9.53
CA ILE A 89 1.14 -9.61 -9.19
C ILE A 89 2.01 -9.27 -10.41
N LEU A 90 1.99 -10.11 -11.45
CA LEU A 90 2.69 -9.87 -12.71
C LEU A 90 2.23 -8.58 -13.40
N ASP A 91 0.96 -8.19 -13.29
CA ASP A 91 0.46 -6.95 -13.90
C ASP A 91 1.14 -5.72 -13.27
N LEU A 92 1.50 -5.80 -11.97
CA LEU A 92 2.20 -4.73 -11.25
C LEU A 92 3.63 -4.52 -11.74
N TYR A 93 4.31 -5.61 -12.10
CA TYR A 93 5.71 -5.63 -12.51
C TYR A 93 5.88 -5.77 -14.02
N THR A 94 4.89 -5.32 -14.78
CA THR A 94 4.98 -5.23 -16.24
C THR A 94 6.23 -4.42 -16.61
N ASP A 95 7.07 -4.98 -17.49
CA ASP A 95 8.34 -4.39 -17.95
C ASP A 95 9.43 -4.21 -16.87
N VAL A 96 9.30 -4.87 -15.72
CA VAL A 96 10.35 -4.89 -14.68
C VAL A 96 11.19 -6.17 -14.80
N SER A 97 12.51 -6.03 -14.71
CA SER A 97 13.46 -7.15 -14.62
C SER A 97 14.33 -6.97 -13.37
N PHE A 98 14.48 -8.04 -12.58
CA PHE A 98 15.23 -8.04 -11.32
C PHE A 98 16.59 -8.72 -11.47
#